data_AF-A0A520IAD3-F1
#
_entry.id   AF-A0A520IAD3-F1
#
_cell.length_a   1.000
_cell.length_b   1.000
_cell.length_c   1.000
_cell.angle_alpha   90.00
_cell.angle_beta   90.00
_cell.angle_gamma   90.00
#
_symmetry.space_group_name_H-M   'P 1'
#
loop_
_entity.id
_entity.type
_entity.pdbx_description
1 polymer ?
#
loop_
_entity_poly.entity_id
_entity_poly.type
_entity_poly.pdbx_seq_one_letter_code
_entity_poly.pdbx_strand_id
1 'polypeptide(L)'
;MRGLVERTVDSEGVPQPEGARRGRTVTVNLAESPLGWLRSRALIDATQFAAGERLRAEYERASIAPSVTMRWVERVDGGGGDGLDPTSAQIAAKRRFDEALAAAGPG
;
A
#
# COMPACT_ATOMS: atom_id res chain seq x y z
N MET A 1 -18.81 9.32 -4.94
CA MET A 1 -18.21 10.67 -4.93
C MET A 1 -16.71 10.48 -4.74
N ARG A 2 -15.85 10.89 -5.69
CA ARG A 2 -14.40 10.67 -5.61
C ARG A 2 -13.79 11.71 -4.66
N GLY A 3 -13.20 11.25 -3.54
CA GLY A 3 -12.51 12.13 -2.60
C GLY A 3 -11.08 12.36 -3.06
N LEU A 4 -10.88 13.25 -4.04
CA LEU A 4 -9.57 13.53 -4.62
C LEU A 4 -8.78 14.51 -3.73
N VAL A 5 -7.53 14.18 -3.40
CA VAL A 5 -6.62 15.07 -2.68
C VAL A 5 -5.25 15.13 -3.37
N GLU A 6 -4.60 16.27 -3.32
CA GLU A 6 -3.22 16.40 -3.81
C GLU A 6 -2.24 15.87 -2.75
N ARG A 7 -1.30 15.03 -3.19
CA ARG A 7 -0.19 14.54 -2.37
C ARG A 7 1.12 14.64 -3.14
N THR A 8 2.20 14.93 -2.42
CA THR A 8 3.55 14.85 -2.97
C THR A 8 4.04 13.42 -2.83
N VAL A 9 4.55 12.83 -3.91
CA VAL A 9 5.22 11.52 -3.90
C VAL A 9 6.63 11.64 -4.46
N ASP A 10 7.53 10.78 -4.03
CA ASP A 10 8.88 10.69 -4.61
C ASP A 10 8.88 9.97 -5.97
N SER A 11 10.07 9.69 -6.51
CA SER A 11 10.24 8.97 -7.78
C SER A 11 9.76 7.54 -7.74
N GLU A 12 9.71 6.92 -6.56
CA GLU A 12 9.26 5.54 -6.34
C GLU A 12 7.76 5.48 -5.99
N GLY A 13 7.09 6.63 -5.89
CA GLY A 13 5.67 6.73 -5.57
C GLY A 13 5.37 6.70 -4.07
N VAL A 14 6.37 6.82 -3.21
CA VAL A 14 6.20 6.86 -1.76
C VAL A 14 5.65 8.24 -1.35
N PRO A 15 4.59 8.31 -0.52
CA PRO A 15 4.05 9.57 -0.02
C PRO A 15 5.08 10.36 0.81
N GLN A 16 5.26 11.63 0.47
CA GLN A 16 6.15 12.57 1.15
C GLN A 16 5.35 13.47 2.12
N PRO A 17 5.98 13.96 3.20
CA PRO A 17 5.37 14.95 4.09
C PRO A 17 5.00 16.24 3.34
N GLU A 18 3.96 16.91 3.82
CA GLU A 18 3.44 18.14 3.22
C GLU A 18 4.52 19.23 3.21
N GLY A 19 4.79 19.81 2.04
CA GLY A 19 5.86 20.80 1.86
C GLY A 19 7.24 20.24 1.49
N ALA A 20 7.36 18.94 1.20
CA ALA A 20 8.61 18.37 0.67
C ALA A 20 9.02 19.06 -0.65
N ARG A 21 10.23 19.66 -0.67
CA ARG A 21 10.78 20.36 -1.86
C ARG A 21 11.14 19.42 -3.02
N ARG A 22 11.20 18.11 -2.78
CA ARG A 22 11.52 17.08 -3.77
C ARG A 22 10.38 16.07 -3.84
N GLY A 23 9.77 15.97 -5.02
CA GLY A 23 8.66 15.07 -5.33
C GLY A 23 7.77 15.67 -6.40
N ARG A 24 6.87 14.86 -6.96
CA ARG A 24 5.83 15.30 -7.90
C ARG A 24 4.47 15.29 -7.21
N THR A 25 3.63 16.27 -7.53
CA THR A 25 2.25 16.31 -7.04
C THR A 25 1.38 15.35 -7.84
N VAL A 26 0.63 14.50 -7.14
CA VAL A 26 -0.33 13.56 -7.72
C VAL A 26 -1.69 13.73 -7.08
N THR A 27 -2.75 13.56 -7.86
CA THR A 27 -4.11 13.49 -7.35
C THR A 27 -4.39 12.07 -6.89
N VAL A 28 -4.61 11.90 -5.58
CA VAL A 28 -4.90 10.61 -4.95
C VAL A 28 -6.39 10.52 -4.69
N ASN A 29 -7.01 9.42 -5.08
CA ASN A 29 -8.40 9.16 -4.73
C ASN A 29 -8.46 8.49 -3.36
N LEU A 30 -8.92 9.21 -2.33
CA LEU A 30 -9.10 8.68 -0.99
C LEU A 30 -10.09 7.52 -0.92
N ALA A 31 -10.92 7.30 -1.94
CA ALA A 31 -11.77 6.11 -2.01
C ALA A 31 -11.00 4.85 -2.42
N GLU A 32 -9.76 4.97 -2.90
CA GLU A 32 -8.89 3.81 -3.20
C GLU A 32 -8.38 3.13 -1.92
N SER A 33 -8.36 3.85 -0.79
CA SER A 33 -8.16 3.26 0.52
C SER A 33 -9.41 3.46 1.40
N PRO A 34 -10.12 2.38 1.80
CA PRO A 34 -11.19 2.47 2.79
C PRO A 34 -10.74 3.17 4.10
N LEU A 35 -9.46 3.02 4.48
CA LEU A 35 -8.89 3.71 5.64
C LEU A 35 -8.69 5.21 5.40
N GLY A 36 -8.38 5.60 4.15
CA GLY A 36 -8.33 7.01 3.75
C GLY A 36 -9.66 7.70 3.96
N TRP A 37 -10.77 7.03 3.64
CA TRP A 37 -12.12 7.51 3.92
C TRP A 37 -12.37 7.66 5.43
N LEU A 38 -12.02 6.66 6.25
CA LEU A 38 -12.18 6.74 7.71
C LEU A 38 -11.36 7.89 8.31
N ARG A 39 -10.11 8.05 7.86
CA ARG A 39 -9.21 9.12 8.33
C ARG A 39 -9.74 10.51 7.94
N SER A 40 -10.34 10.65 6.76
CA SER A 40 -10.95 11.92 6.30
C SER A 40 -12.09 12.41 7.20
N ARG A 41 -12.71 11.49 7.93
CA ARG A 41 -13.82 11.76 8.87
C ARG A 41 -13.39 11.74 10.33
N ALA A 42 -12.08 11.69 10.61
CA ALA A 42 -11.51 11.58 11.94
C ALA A 42 -12.03 10.37 12.75
N LEU A 43 -12.41 9.28 12.06
CA LEU A 43 -12.87 8.04 12.70
C LEU A 43 -11.73 7.12 13.14
N ILE A 44 -10.52 7.37 12.66
CA ILE A 44 -9.28 6.70 13.05
C ILE A 44 -8.16 7.74 13.19
N ASP A 45 -7.23 7.49 14.10
CA ASP A 45 -6.07 8.34 14.28
C ASP A 45 -5.00 8.11 13.19
N ALA A 46 -3.93 8.92 13.24
CA ALA A 46 -2.83 8.82 12.28
C ALA A 46 -2.03 7.51 12.40
N THR A 47 -1.91 6.96 13.61
CA THR A 47 -1.18 5.73 13.90
C THR A 47 -1.94 4.52 13.35
N GLN A 48 -3.25 4.45 13.60
CA GLN A 48 -4.15 3.42 13.07
C GLN A 48 -4.19 3.45 11.55
N PHE A 49 -4.27 4.63 10.95
CA PHE A 49 -4.20 4.80 9.51
C PHE A 49 -2.87 4.29 8.94
N ALA A 50 -1.73 4.70 9.52
CA ALA A 50 -0.42 4.27 9.06
C ALA A 50 -0.19 2.75 9.23
N ALA A 51 -0.65 2.17 10.34
CA ALA A 51 -0.58 0.74 10.59
C ALA A 51 -1.40 -0.05 9.56
N GLY A 52 -2.63 0.38 9.29
CA GLY A 52 -3.50 -0.28 8.33
C GLY A 52 -3.01 -0.16 6.88
N GLU A 53 -2.47 0.99 6.47
CA GLU A 53 -1.89 1.14 5.12
C GLU A 53 -0.63 0.28 4.94
N ARG A 54 0.21 0.13 5.98
CA ARG A 54 1.34 -0.81 5.95
C ARG A 54 0.87 -2.25 5.82
N LEU A 55 -0.15 -2.64 6.58
CA LEU A 55 -0.72 -3.99 6.52
C LEU A 55 -1.28 -4.29 5.12
N ARG A 56 -2.02 -3.35 4.53
CA ARG A 56 -2.53 -3.45 3.14
C ARG A 56 -1.39 -3.62 2.13
N ALA A 57 -0.32 -2.83 2.27
CA ALA A 57 0.83 -2.93 1.37
C ALA A 57 1.51 -4.30 1.44
N GLU A 58 1.62 -4.92 2.62
CA GLU A 58 2.12 -6.29 2.72
C GLU A 58 1.18 -7.33 2.12
N TYR A 59 -0.13 -7.17 2.33
CA TYR A 59 -1.14 -8.06 1.73
C TYR A 59 -1.08 -8.06 0.20
N GLU A 60 -0.97 -6.88 -0.41
CA GLU A 60 -0.84 -6.71 -1.85
C GLU A 60 0.49 -7.24 -2.37
N ARG A 61 1.60 -6.89 -1.70
CA ARG A 61 2.94 -7.39 -2.06
C ARG A 61 3.03 -8.91 -1.96
N ALA A 62 2.38 -9.51 -0.97
CA ALA A 62 2.32 -10.95 -0.79
C ALA A 62 1.39 -11.66 -1.80
N SER A 63 0.61 -10.91 -2.60
CA SER A 63 -0.33 -11.45 -3.59
C SER A 63 -1.31 -12.49 -3.01
N ILE A 64 -1.79 -12.25 -1.78
CA ILE A 64 -2.66 -13.20 -1.04
C ILE A 64 -4.08 -13.26 -1.62
N ALA A 65 -4.53 -12.18 -2.26
CA ALA A 65 -5.90 -12.08 -2.78
C ALA A 65 -6.20 -13.16 -3.84
N PRO A 66 -7.38 -13.80 -3.80
CA PRO A 66 -7.76 -14.78 -4.81
C PRO A 66 -7.91 -14.11 -6.17
N SER A 67 -7.38 -14.76 -7.22
CA SER A 67 -7.53 -14.29 -8.61
C SER A 67 -8.88 -14.72 -9.18
N VAL A 68 -9.93 -13.98 -8.84
CA VAL A 68 -11.32 -14.31 -9.22
C VAL A 68 -11.71 -13.85 -10.64
N THR A 69 -10.88 -13.02 -11.28
CA THR A 69 -11.11 -12.52 -12.64
C THR A 69 -9.91 -12.75 -13.54
N MET A 70 -10.12 -12.63 -14.85
CA MET A 70 -9.06 -12.66 -15.84
C MET A 70 -8.06 -11.51 -15.60
N ARG A 71 -6.76 -11.81 -15.66
CA ARG A 71 -5.68 -10.86 -15.41
C ARG A 71 -5.15 -10.35 -16.76
N TRP A 72 -5.36 -9.08 -17.05
CA TRP A 72 -4.95 -8.42 -18.31
C TRP A 72 -3.64 -7.62 -18.19
N VAL A 73 -2.82 -7.88 -17.17
CA VAL A 73 -1.55 -7.16 -17.00
C VAL A 73 -0.49 -7.72 -17.95
N GLU A 74 0.32 -6.83 -18.54
CA GLU A 74 1.48 -7.25 -19.32
C GLU A 74 2.42 -8.07 -18.43
N ARG A 75 2.79 -9.26 -18.90
CA ARG A 75 3.73 -10.13 -18.19
C ARG A 75 5.12 -9.53 -18.36
N VAL A 76 5.57 -8.78 -17.37
CA VAL A 76 6.96 -8.30 -17.30
C VAL A 76 7.81 -9.43 -16.71
N ASP A 77 8.49 -10.18 -17.57
CA ASP A 77 9.49 -11.15 -17.14
C ASP A 77 10.78 -10.40 -16.76
N GLY A 78 11.00 -10.18 -15.47
CA GLY A 78 12.30 -9.75 -14.91
C GLY A 78 12.73 -8.32 -15.26
N GLY A 79 12.41 -7.37 -14.38
CA GLY A 79 13.09 -6.07 -14.33
C GLY A 79 14.21 -6.11 -13.29
N GLY A 80 15.46 -6.14 -13.74
CA GLY A 80 16.65 -6.18 -12.87
C GLY A 80 16.76 -4.93 -12.00
N GLY A 81 16.57 -5.10 -10.71
CA GLY A 81 16.88 -4.12 -9.66
C GLY A 81 17.66 -4.82 -8.55
N ASP A 82 18.43 -4.04 -7.78
CA ASP A 82 19.32 -4.46 -6.69
C ASP A 82 18.56 -4.96 -5.43
N GLY A 83 17.40 -5.59 -5.65
CA GLY A 83 16.47 -6.04 -4.63
C GLY A 83 16.35 -7.56 -4.57
N LEU A 84 15.58 -8.03 -3.58
CA LEU A 84 15.22 -9.44 -3.46
C LEU A 84 14.53 -9.94 -4.74
N ASP A 85 14.86 -11.17 -5.14
CA ASP A 85 14.11 -11.88 -6.19
C ASP A 85 12.60 -11.81 -5.88
N PRO A 86 11.72 -11.55 -6.86
CA PRO A 86 10.29 -11.32 -6.64
C PRO A 86 9.60 -12.39 -5.78
N THR A 87 9.98 -13.65 -5.92
CA THR A 87 9.41 -14.74 -5.10
C THR A 87 9.83 -14.60 -3.64
N SER A 88 11.11 -14.32 -3.38
CA SER A 88 11.60 -14.11 -2.02
C SER A 88 10.98 -12.86 -1.35
N ALA A 89 10.76 -11.79 -2.13
CA ALA A 89 10.06 -10.59 -1.67
C ALA A 89 8.59 -10.87 -1.28
N GLN A 90 7.89 -11.68 -2.08
CA GLN A 90 6.52 -12.12 -1.78
C GLN A 90 6.45 -12.98 -0.51
N ILE A 91 7.35 -13.95 -0.35
CA ILE A 91 7.43 -14.79 0.85
C ILE A 91 7.69 -13.94 2.09
N ALA A 92 8.64 -13.00 2.01
CA ALA A 92 8.96 -12.10 3.11
C ALA A 92 7.80 -11.16 3.46
N ALA A 93 7.03 -10.69 2.46
CA ALA A 93 5.82 -9.92 2.67
C ALA A 93 4.74 -10.72 3.38
N LYS A 94 4.48 -11.96 2.92
CA LYS A 94 3.50 -12.86 3.54
C LYS A 94 3.84 -13.11 5.01
N ARG A 95 5.10 -13.41 5.31
CA ARG A 95 5.55 -13.63 6.69
C ARG A 95 5.27 -12.41 7.58
N ARG A 96 5.62 -11.21 7.12
CA ARG A 96 5.38 -9.96 7.87
C ARG A 96 3.89 -9.67 8.04
N PHE A 97 3.06 -10.01 7.06
CA PHE A 97 1.60 -9.92 7.16
C PHE A 97 1.06 -10.89 8.24
N ASP A 98 1.47 -12.16 8.21
CA ASP A 98 1.02 -13.17 9.17
C ASP A 98 1.44 -12.79 10.62
N GLU A 99 2.68 -12.32 10.79
CA GLU A 99 3.21 -11.83 12.08
C GLU A 99 2.40 -10.63 12.59
N ALA A 100 2.07 -9.67 11.71
CA ALA A 100 1.24 -8.52 12.07
C ALA A 100 -0.19 -8.93 12.48
N LEU A 101 -0.77 -9.91 11.78
CA LEU A 101 -2.10 -10.43 12.09
C LEU A 101 -2.12 -11.17 13.43
N ALA A 102 -1.08 -11.97 13.71
CA ALA A 102 -0.91 -12.64 15.00
C ALA A 102 -0.75 -11.64 16.15
N ALA A 103 -0.01 -10.55 15.93
CA ALA A 103 0.18 -9.49 16.93
C ALA A 103 -1.10 -8.68 17.19
N ALA A 104 -1.94 -8.46 16.16
CA ALA A 104 -3.23 -7.81 16.30
C ALA A 104 -4.24 -8.65 17.11
N GLY A 105 -4.09 -9.97 17.10
CA GLY A 105 -4.96 -10.91 17.82
C GLY A 105 -6.32 -11.11 17.12
N PRO A 106 -7.26 -11.81 17.78
CA PRO A 106 -8.54 -12.20 17.18
C PRO A 106 -9.56 -11.06 17.02
N GLY A 107 -9.29 -9.88 17.60
CA GLY A 107 -10.21 -8.75 17.68
C GLY A 107 -10.56 -8.37 19.11
#